data_AF-A0A1B3WR07-F1
#
_entry.id   AF-A0A1B3WR07-F1
#
_cell.length_a   1.000
_cell.length_b   1.000
_cell.length_c   1.000
_cell.angle_alpha   90.00
_cell.angle_beta   90.00
_cell.angle_gamma   90.00
#
_symmetry.space_group_name_H-M   'P 1'
#
loop_
_entity.id
_entity.type
_entity.pdbx_description
1 polymer ?
#
loop_
_entity_poly.entity_id
_entity_poly.type
_entity_poly.pdbx_seq_one_letter_code
_entity_poly.pdbx_strand_id
1 'polypeptide(L)'
;MGRTIRSASQTWYEEEKALARFARALRREDQRCLSELLDLSRLHIAEASYAANLYPMDIFLISMLIETYKKLVRSEAKVSELCARLGIEAPQERELPISTDIQSLIASLGDAED
;
A
#
# COMPACT_ATOMS: atom_id res chain seq x y z
N MET A 1 16.46 -23.96 -22.07
CA MET A 1 17.09 -22.64 -21.83
C MET A 1 16.48 -22.07 -20.56
N GLY A 2 17.26 -21.96 -19.49
CA GLY A 2 16.78 -21.57 -18.15
C GLY A 2 16.18 -20.17 -18.18
N ARG A 3 14.93 -20.05 -17.73
CA ARG A 3 14.22 -18.76 -17.66
C ARG A 3 14.92 -17.96 -16.57
N THR A 4 15.60 -16.88 -16.94
CA THR A 4 16.15 -15.93 -15.97
C THR A 4 14.99 -15.45 -15.10
N ILE A 5 15.06 -15.72 -13.80
CA ILE A 5 14.08 -15.20 -12.84
C ILE A 5 14.20 -13.67 -12.90
N ARG A 6 13.12 -12.98 -13.29
CA ARG A 6 13.12 -11.52 -13.39
C ARG A 6 13.33 -10.94 -11.99
N SER A 7 14.21 -9.94 -11.89
CA SER A 7 14.36 -9.20 -10.63
C SER A 7 13.08 -8.41 -10.33
N ALA A 8 12.77 -8.23 -9.04
CA ALA A 8 11.59 -7.47 -8.60
C ALA A 8 11.51 -6.07 -9.25
N SER A 9 12.65 -5.39 -9.43
CA SER A 9 12.73 -4.07 -10.07
C SER A 9 12.40 -4.10 -11.57
N GLN A 10 12.76 -5.16 -12.29
CA GLN A 10 12.41 -5.31 -13.70
C GLN A 10 10.91 -5.53 -13.87
N THR A 11 10.35 -6.40 -13.04
CA THR A 11 8.91 -6.65 -13.02
C THR A 11 8.13 -5.39 -12.67
N TRP A 12 8.61 -4.58 -11.71
CA TRP A 12 8.03 -3.28 -11.37
C TRP A 12 7.94 -2.34 -12.58
N TYR A 13 9.01 -2.21 -13.37
CA TYR A 13 9.01 -1.32 -14.54
C TYR A 13 8.03 -1.75 -15.64
N GLU A 14 7.85 -3.06 -15.82
CA GLU A 14 6.88 -3.58 -16.77
C GLU A 14 5.45 -3.31 -16.34
N GLU A 15 5.17 -3.46 -15.05
CA GLU A 15 3.87 -3.16 -14.45
C GLU A 15 3.55 -1.66 -14.49
N GLU A 16 4.53 -0.79 -14.20
CA GLU A 16 4.39 0.66 -14.38
C GLU A 16 4.03 1.01 -15.82
N LYS A 17 4.68 0.36 -16.79
CA LYS A 17 4.39 0.55 -18.21
C LYS A 17 3.00 0.05 -18.59
N ALA A 18 2.53 -1.04 -17.99
CA ALA A 18 1.17 -1.55 -18.18
C ALA A 18 0.12 -0.54 -17.65
N LEU A 19 0.39 0.08 -16.51
CA LEU A 19 -0.45 1.13 -15.92
C LEU A 19 -0.45 2.44 -16.72
N ALA A 20 0.53 2.70 -17.57
CA ALA A 20 0.63 3.97 -18.30
C ALA A 20 -0.59 4.31 -19.18
N ARG A 21 -1.33 3.30 -19.69
CA ARG A 21 -2.60 3.53 -20.42
C ARG A 21 -3.73 3.93 -19.48
N PHE A 22 -3.83 3.27 -18.33
CA PHE A 22 -4.79 3.59 -17.29
C PHE A 22 -4.53 4.99 -16.72
N ALA A 23 -3.29 5.30 -16.37
CA ALA A 23 -2.87 6.61 -15.86
C ALA A 23 -3.27 7.74 -16.82
N ARG A 24 -3.07 7.57 -18.13
CA ARG A 24 -3.44 8.58 -19.14
C ARG A 24 -4.95 8.81 -19.26
N ALA A 25 -5.78 7.83 -18.89
CA ALA A 25 -7.23 7.96 -18.92
C ALA A 25 -7.80 8.67 -17.67
N LEU A 26 -7.00 8.82 -16.61
CA LEU A 26 -7.39 9.50 -15.38
C LEU A 26 -7.42 11.03 -15.55
N ARG A 27 -8.14 11.71 -14.66
CA ARG A 27 -8.11 13.18 -14.55
C ARG A 27 -6.72 13.64 -14.11
N ARG A 28 -6.38 14.91 -14.36
CA ARG A 28 -5.05 15.45 -14.05
C ARG A 28 -4.72 15.44 -12.55
N GLU A 29 -5.74 15.57 -11.70
CA GLU A 29 -5.62 15.42 -10.25
C GLU A 29 -5.26 13.97 -9.87
N ASP A 30 -6.02 13.00 -10.37
CA ASP A 30 -5.84 11.58 -10.13
C ASP A 30 -4.50 11.06 -10.69
N GLN A 31 -4.05 11.59 -11.83
CA GLN A 31 -2.73 11.28 -12.39
C GLN A 31 -1.59 11.61 -11.44
N ARG A 32 -1.68 12.75 -10.73
CA ARG A 32 -0.69 13.14 -9.73
C ARG A 32 -0.73 12.19 -8.53
N CYS A 33 -1.92 11.90 -8.03
CA CYS A 33 -2.11 10.94 -6.94
C CYS A 33 -1.52 9.56 -7.29
N LEU A 34 -1.80 9.06 -8.49
CA LEU A 34 -1.27 7.77 -8.95
C LEU A 34 0.26 7.79 -9.04
N SER A 35 0.86 8.88 -9.53
CA SER A 35 2.33 9.02 -9.56
C SER A 35 2.93 8.95 -8.16
N GLU A 36 2.35 9.65 -7.18
CA GLU A 36 2.82 9.63 -5.79
C GLU A 36 2.66 8.24 -5.15
N LEU A 37 1.56 7.53 -5.44
CA LEU A 37 1.35 6.16 -4.99
C LEU A 37 2.40 5.20 -5.60
N LEU A 38 2.70 5.33 -6.89
CA LEU A 38 3.72 4.53 -7.54
C LEU A 38 5.10 4.74 -6.90
N ASP A 39 5.45 5.97 -6.53
CA ASP A 39 6.67 6.25 -5.80
C ASP A 39 6.70 5.64 -4.40
N LEU A 40 5.55 5.59 -3.70
CA LEU A 40 5.46 4.90 -2.41
C LEU A 40 5.65 3.39 -2.53
N SER A 41 5.16 2.77 -3.60
CA SER A 41 5.32 1.32 -3.81
C SER A 41 6.78 0.89 -3.95
N ARG A 42 7.65 1.78 -4.48
CA ARG A 42 9.08 1.52 -4.62
C ARG A 42 9.81 1.30 -3.29
N LEU A 43 9.27 1.83 -2.19
CA LEU A 43 9.86 1.66 -0.86
C LEU A 43 9.88 0.21 -0.40
N HIS A 44 9.00 -0.62 -0.95
CA HIS A 44 8.77 -2.00 -0.53
C HIS A 44 9.27 -3.05 -1.55
N ILE A 45 10.15 -2.66 -2.48
CA ILE A 45 10.67 -3.58 -3.51
C ILE A 45 11.49 -4.73 -2.89
N ALA A 46 12.14 -4.50 -1.75
CA ALA A 46 12.89 -5.54 -1.05
C ALA A 46 11.95 -6.56 -0.40
N GLU A 47 10.89 -6.10 0.25
CA GLU A 47 9.83 -6.90 0.85
C GLU A 47 9.08 -7.70 -0.23
N ALA A 48 8.87 -7.10 -1.39
CA ALA A 48 8.25 -7.78 -2.54
C ALA A 48 9.06 -8.97 -3.06
N SER A 49 10.39 -8.96 -2.88
CA SER A 49 11.23 -10.10 -3.26
C SER A 49 10.99 -11.35 -2.40
N TYR A 50 10.43 -11.19 -1.20
CA TYR A 50 10.09 -12.31 -0.31
C TYR A 50 8.75 -12.96 -0.65
N ALA A 51 7.83 -12.24 -1.29
CA ALA A 51 6.49 -12.73 -1.61
C ALA A 51 6.44 -13.45 -2.98
N ALA A 52 7.23 -14.52 -3.14
CA ALA A 52 7.44 -15.21 -4.42
C ALA A 52 6.17 -15.79 -5.08
N ASN A 53 5.08 -15.98 -4.33
CA ASN A 53 3.82 -16.55 -4.81
C ASN A 53 2.75 -15.52 -5.23
N LEU A 54 2.92 -14.25 -4.88
CA LEU A 54 1.92 -13.22 -5.21
C LEU A 54 2.21 -12.59 -6.58
N TYR A 55 1.15 -12.11 -7.24
CA TYR A 55 1.34 -11.32 -8.44
C TYR A 55 2.03 -10.00 -8.07
N PRO A 56 3.09 -9.56 -8.79
CA PRO A 56 3.89 -8.39 -8.45
C PRO A 56 3.06 -7.12 -8.20
N MET A 57 1.99 -6.92 -8.97
CA MET A 57 1.08 -5.78 -8.78
C MET A 57 0.32 -5.81 -7.46
N ASP A 58 -0.06 -6.99 -6.97
CA ASP A 58 -0.77 -7.11 -5.70
C ASP A 58 0.14 -6.65 -4.56
N ILE A 59 1.42 -7.00 -4.64
CA ILE A 59 2.41 -6.56 -3.66
C ILE A 59 2.57 -5.04 -3.71
N PHE A 60 2.73 -4.46 -4.90
CA PHE A 60 2.86 -3.00 -5.03
C PHE A 60 1.60 -2.27 -4.54
N LEU A 61 0.41 -2.82 -4.80
CA LEU A 61 -0.84 -2.27 -4.29
C LEU A 61 -0.89 -2.32 -2.75
N ILE A 62 -0.51 -3.45 -2.14
CA ILE A 62 -0.41 -3.58 -0.68
C ILE A 62 0.59 -2.56 -0.12
N SER A 63 1.74 -2.38 -0.75
CA SER A 63 2.73 -1.37 -0.36
C SER A 63 2.17 0.05 -0.41
N MET A 64 1.45 0.39 -1.48
CA MET A 64 0.75 1.69 -1.60
C MET A 64 -0.27 1.89 -0.48
N LEU A 65 -1.06 0.85 -0.16
CA LEU A 65 -2.06 0.89 0.90
C LEU A 65 -1.42 1.08 2.28
N ILE A 66 -0.35 0.36 2.59
CA ILE A 66 0.39 0.49 3.86
C ILE A 66 0.89 1.92 4.05
N GLU A 67 1.55 2.49 3.04
CA GLU A 67 2.09 3.84 3.15
C GLU A 67 1.00 4.91 3.20
N THR A 68 -0.10 4.71 2.45
CA THR A 68 -1.25 5.63 2.50
C THR A 68 -1.92 5.59 3.87
N TYR A 69 -2.08 4.40 4.46
CA TYR A 69 -2.63 4.23 5.79
C TYR A 69 -1.74 4.88 6.87
N LYS A 70 -0.43 4.69 6.80
CA LYS A 70 0.52 5.38 7.69
C LYS A 70 0.42 6.90 7.57
N LYS A 71 0.25 7.44 6.36
CA LYS A 71 0.05 8.87 6.14
C LYS A 71 -1.28 9.34 6.73
N LEU A 72 -2.35 8.57 6.57
CA LEU A 72 -3.68 8.86 7.12
C LEU A 72 -3.63 8.95 8.65
N VAL A 73 -3.14 7.90 9.33
CA VAL A 73 -3.02 7.85 10.80
C VAL A 73 -2.17 9.01 11.33
N ARG A 74 -1.05 9.34 10.67
CA ARG A 74 -0.22 10.49 11.06
C ARG A 74 -0.94 11.81 10.86
N SER A 75 -1.77 11.93 9.82
CA SER A 75 -2.55 13.14 9.57
C SER A 75 -3.65 13.31 10.61
N GLU A 76 -4.37 12.24 10.93
CA GLU A 76 -5.41 12.22 11.97
C GLU A 76 -4.82 12.58 13.34
N ALA A 77 -3.69 11.98 13.71
CA ALA A 77 -2.99 12.31 14.95
C ALA A 77 -2.60 13.81 15.03
N LYS A 78 -2.11 14.39 13.93
CA LYS A 78 -1.80 15.83 13.86
C LYS A 78 -3.04 16.70 13.98
N VAL A 79 -4.14 16.31 13.32
CA VAL A 79 -5.41 17.03 13.42
C VAL A 79 -5.92 17.00 14.86
N SER A 80 -5.90 15.83 15.50
CA SER A 80 -6.26 15.66 16.90
C SER A 80 -5.41 16.53 17.84
N GLU A 81 -4.08 16.54 17.64
CA GLU A 81 -3.16 17.41 18.40
C GLU A 81 -3.51 18.90 18.24
N LEU A 82 -3.79 19.35 17.01
CA LEU A 82 -4.15 20.74 16.72
C LEU A 82 -5.51 21.12 17.32
N CYS A 83 -6.51 20.23 17.23
CA CYS A 83 -7.82 20.40 17.86
C CYS A 83 -7.68 20.56 19.39
N ALA A 84 -6.91 19.69 20.04
CA ALA A 84 -6.65 19.74 21.47
C ALA A 84 -5.99 21.07 21.89
N ARG A 85 -5.02 21.56 21.09
CA ARG A 85 -4.34 22.84 21.34
C ARG A 85 -5.25 24.07 21.18
N LEU A 86 -6.26 23.97 20.31
CA LEU A 86 -7.20 25.06 20.03
C LEU A 86 -8.47 24.98 20.90
N GLY A 87 -8.63 23.94 21.72
CA GLY A 87 -9.85 23.72 22.50
C GLY A 87 -11.07 23.36 21.64
N ILE A 88 -10.83 22.83 20.43
CA ILE A 88 -11.87 22.40 19.49
C ILE A 88 -12.08 20.90 19.67
N GLU A 89 -13.33 20.45 19.69
CA GLU A 89 -13.64 19.02 19.72
C GLU A 89 -13.07 18.33 18.48
N ALA A 90 -12.29 17.27 18.68
CA ALA A 90 -11.67 16.54 17.58
C ALA A 90 -12.74 15.84 16.73
N PRO A 91 -12.51 15.68 15.41
CA PRO A 91 -13.39 14.87 14.57
C PRO A 91 -13.52 13.46 15.17
N GLN A 92 -14.74 12.91 15.22
CA GLN A 92 -14.96 11.52 15.63
C GLN A 92 -14.19 10.61 14.68
N GLU A 93 -13.12 9.98 15.18
CA GLU A 93 -12.39 8.94 14.45
C GLU A 93 -13.41 7.87 14.07
N ARG A 94 -13.59 7.61 12.78
CA ARG A 94 -14.28 6.40 12.35
C ARG A 94 -13.42 5.26 12.85
N GLU A 95 -13.88 4.56 13.89
CA GLU A 95 -13.32 3.27 14.28
C GLU A 95 -13.31 2.39 13.03
N LEU A 96 -12.14 2.27 12.40
CA LEU A 96 -11.89 1.12 11.57
C LEU A 96 -12.07 -0.07 12.50
N PRO A 97 -12.75 -1.14 12.07
CA PRO A 97 -12.85 -2.34 12.88
C PRO A 97 -11.46 -2.95 13.00
N ILE A 98 -10.64 -2.43 13.92
CA ILE A 98 -9.36 -2.97 14.29
C ILE A 98 -9.71 -4.10 15.26
N SER A 99 -10.03 -5.25 14.71
CA SER A 99 -9.91 -6.50 15.46
C SER A 99 -9.69 -7.65 14.50
N THR A 100 -8.51 -7.66 13.91
CA THR A 100 -7.80 -8.92 13.72
C THR A 100 -6.34 -8.58 13.67
N ASP A 101 -5.59 -9.04 14.67
CA ASP A 101 -4.15 -9.12 14.54
C ASP A 101 -3.88 -9.88 13.23
N ILE A 102 -3.27 -9.21 12.24
CA ILE A 102 -3.00 -9.84 10.94
C ILE A 102 -2.16 -11.11 11.16
N GLN A 103 -1.35 -11.16 12.22
CA GLN A 103 -0.60 -12.36 12.59
C GLN A 103 -1.51 -13.50 13.03
N SER A 104 -2.60 -13.23 13.74
CA SER A 104 -3.58 -14.26 14.11
C SER A 104 -4.39 -14.75 12.89
N LEU A 105 -4.70 -13.84 11.95
CA LEU A 105 -5.34 -14.20 10.68
C LEU A 105 -4.43 -15.07 9.81
N ILE A 106 -3.15 -14.69 9.68
CA ILE A 106 -2.15 -15.47 8.93
C ILE A 106 -1.92 -16.84 9.58
N ALA A 107 -1.82 -16.90 10.92
CA ALA A 107 -1.69 -18.16 11.65
C ALA A 107 -2.88 -19.09 11.38
N SER A 108 -4.10 -18.57 11.38
CA SER A 108 -5.31 -19.36 11.09
C SER A 108 -5.41 -19.88 9.64
N LEU A 109 -4.70 -19.24 8.69
CA LEU A 109 -4.66 -19.67 7.28
C LEU A 109 -3.59 -20.73 7.03
N GLY A 110 -2.52 -20.76 7.86
CA GLY A 110 -1.47 -21.78 7.78
C GLY A 110 -1.90 -23.16 8.26
N ASP A 111 -2.87 -23.23 9.17
CA ASP A 111 -3.41 -24.49 9.71
C ASP A 111 -4.36 -25.22 8.73
N ALA A 112 -4.65 -24.66 7.55
CA ALA A 112 -5.57 -25.22 6.56
C ALA A 112 -4.89 -26.03 5.44
N GLU A 113 -3.56 -26.18 5.46
CA GLU A 113 -2.79 -26.90 4.43
C GLU A 113 -2.22 -28.28 4.84
N ASP A 114 -2.63 -28.85 5.99
CA ASP A 114 -2.25 -30.23 6.42
C ASP A 114 -3.30 -31.31 6.08
#